data_AF-A0A067MU54-F1
#
_entry.id   AF-A0A067MU54-F1
#
_cell.length_a   1.000
_cell.length_b   1.000
_cell.length_c   1.000
_cell.angle_alpha   90.00
_cell.angle_beta   90.00
_cell.angle_gamma   90.00
#
_symmetry.space_group_name_H-M   'P 1'
#
loop_
_entity.id
_entity.type
_entity.pdbx_description
1 polymer ?
#
loop_
_entity_poly.entity_id
_entity_poly.type
_entity_poly.pdbx_seq_one_letter_code
_entity_poly.pdbx_strand_id
1 'polypeptide(L)'
;MSLQSGKKDTTIYDGQGRVAAHIEWDHSHPRIQFGGHKMKTCEFMPRLKKTQGRSMTVAGRHYEWCDLSDETVALFHPGEYQDPSRMLAQISDFNGILVLTMYPRGFQEGLLETALIAAFLVGCGKQFGDMGSSSNFGMLMGIAAAGN
;
A
#
# COMPACT_ATOMS: atom_id res chain seq x y z
N MET A 1 -2.99 14.90 -3.43
CA MET A 1 -2.00 14.26 -2.54
C MET A 1 -0.63 14.50 -3.12
N SER A 2 0.38 14.80 -2.31
CA SER A 2 1.76 14.99 -2.74
C SER A 2 2.73 14.19 -1.87
N LEU A 3 3.92 13.95 -2.38
CA LEU A 3 4.94 13.15 -1.71
C LEU A 3 6.27 13.89 -1.70
N GLN A 4 6.92 13.92 -0.54
CA GLN A 4 8.27 14.44 -0.35
C GLN A 4 9.14 13.29 0.13
N SER A 5 10.09 12.87 -0.70
CA SER A 5 10.99 11.75 -0.38
C SER A 5 12.42 12.23 -0.26
N GLY A 6 13.05 11.93 0.88
CA GLY A 6 14.47 12.07 1.13
C GLY A 6 15.18 10.71 1.13
N LYS A 7 16.49 10.71 1.39
CA LYS A 7 17.27 9.46 1.50
C LYS A 7 16.84 8.62 2.72
N LYS A 8 16.40 9.26 3.79
CA LYS A 8 16.15 8.65 5.11
C LYS A 8 14.69 8.62 5.50
N ASP A 9 13.86 9.41 4.86
CA ASP A 9 12.47 9.57 5.21
C ASP A 9 11.61 9.89 3.99
N THR A 10 10.32 9.56 4.07
CA THR A 10 9.32 9.98 3.09
C THR A 10 8.10 10.50 3.83
N THR A 11 7.61 11.67 3.43
CA THR A 11 6.37 12.26 3.95
C THR A 11 5.33 12.31 2.85
N ILE A 12 4.14 11.81 3.16
CA ILE A 12 2.96 11.80 2.28
C ILE A 12 2.00 12.86 2.82
N TYR A 13 1.60 13.80 1.96
CA TYR A 13 0.69 14.89 2.31
C TYR A 13 -0.66 14.73 1.61
N ASP A 14 -1.75 14.94 2.33
CA ASP A 14 -3.11 14.91 1.81
C ASP A 14 -3.40 16.07 0.83
N GLY A 15 -4.63 16.14 0.32
CA GLY A 15 -5.06 17.23 -0.58
C GLY A 15 -5.09 18.62 0.06
N GLN A 16 -4.99 18.71 1.39
CA GLN A 16 -4.97 19.96 2.16
C GLN A 16 -3.54 20.33 2.62
N GLY A 17 -2.52 19.57 2.21
CA GLY A 17 -1.14 19.78 2.63
C GLY A 17 -0.84 19.30 4.05
N ARG A 18 -1.73 18.55 4.69
CA ARG A 18 -1.50 17.95 6.01
C ARG A 18 -0.75 16.64 5.85
N VAL A 19 0.08 16.28 6.84
CA VAL A 19 0.79 15.00 6.83
C VAL A 19 -0.20 13.85 6.99
N ALA A 20 -0.35 13.05 5.93
CA ALA A 20 -1.13 11.83 5.94
C ALA A 20 -0.32 10.66 6.53
N ALA A 21 0.95 10.55 6.14
CA ALA A 21 1.87 9.55 6.68
C ALA A 21 3.32 10.03 6.63
N HIS A 22 4.14 9.50 7.54
CA HIS A 22 5.59 9.69 7.55
C HIS A 22 6.29 8.34 7.67
N ILE A 23 7.27 8.07 6.82
CA ILE A 23 7.98 6.80 6.75
C ILE A 23 9.45 7.06 7.00
N GLU A 24 10.03 6.38 7.98
CA GLU A 24 11.45 6.43 8.33
C GLU A 24 12.15 5.19 7.76
N TRP A 25 13.12 5.41 6.87
CA TRP A 25 13.89 4.38 6.19
C TRP A 25 15.25 4.07 6.84
N ASP A 26 15.73 4.92 7.77
CA ASP A 26 17.07 4.83 8.39
C ASP A 26 17.20 3.70 9.44
N HIS A 27 16.35 2.68 9.35
CA HIS A 27 16.27 1.57 10.29
C HIS A 27 16.28 0.24 9.54
N SER A 28 16.84 -0.80 10.16
CA SER A 28 16.78 -2.18 9.65
C SER A 28 15.35 -2.67 9.41
N HIS A 29 14.38 -2.08 10.11
CA HIS A 29 12.96 -2.21 9.84
C HIS A 29 12.36 -0.82 9.65
N PRO A 30 12.01 -0.42 8.41
CA PRO A 30 11.38 0.85 8.15
C PRO A 30 10.12 1.03 9.00
N ARG A 31 9.92 2.24 9.52
CA ARG A 31 8.81 2.59 10.40
C ARG A 31 7.86 3.54 9.69
N ILE A 32 6.58 3.39 9.95
CA ILE A 32 5.53 4.27 9.44
C ILE A 32 4.79 4.90 10.61
N GLN A 33 4.54 6.20 10.51
CA GLN A 33 3.61 6.94 11.31
C GLN A 33 2.36 7.26 10.49
N PHE A 34 1.21 6.73 10.89
CA PHE A 34 -0.07 6.90 10.22
C PHE A 34 -1.19 6.95 11.27
N GLY A 35 -2.14 7.89 11.12
CA GLY A 35 -3.28 8.02 12.05
C GLY A 35 -2.88 8.24 13.52
N GLY A 36 -1.74 8.88 13.78
CA GLY A 36 -1.21 9.10 15.14
C GLY A 36 -0.45 7.91 15.74
N HIS A 37 -0.40 6.77 15.05
CA HIS A 37 0.31 5.57 15.50
C HIS A 37 1.61 5.39 14.74
N LYS A 38 2.68 5.01 15.45
CA LYS A 38 3.97 4.66 14.87
C LYS A 38 4.20 3.15 15.00
N MET A 39 4.47 2.49 13.89
CA MET A 39 4.65 1.03 13.82
C MET A 39 5.68 0.65 12.76
N LYS A 40 6.15 -0.60 12.78
CA LYS A 40 6.98 -1.10 11.67
C LYS A 40 6.11 -1.26 10.44
N THR A 41 6.69 -1.06 9.26
CA THR A 41 5.99 -1.31 7.99
C THR A 41 5.53 -2.77 7.84
N CYS A 42 6.28 -3.72 8.41
CA CYS A 42 5.87 -5.13 8.49
C CYS A 42 4.74 -5.41 9.50
N GLU A 43 4.48 -4.50 10.44
CA GLU A 43 3.32 -4.56 11.35
C GLU A 43 2.10 -3.89 10.70
N PHE A 44 2.32 -2.89 9.84
CA PHE A 44 1.28 -2.22 9.06
C PHE A 44 0.70 -3.12 7.96
N MET A 45 1.58 -3.83 7.24
CA MET A 45 1.21 -4.79 6.18
C MET A 45 1.93 -6.13 6.36
N PRO A 46 1.60 -6.90 7.40
CA PRO A 46 2.19 -8.21 7.66
C PRO A 46 1.96 -9.18 6.52
N ARG A 47 2.99 -9.98 6.21
CA ARG A 47 2.89 -11.07 5.24
C ARG A 47 2.05 -12.20 5.83
N LEU A 48 1.14 -12.73 5.02
CA LEU A 48 0.37 -13.91 5.39
C LEU A 48 1.28 -15.15 5.32
N LYS A 49 1.24 -16.02 6.33
CA LYS A 49 2.13 -17.20 6.38
C LYS A 49 1.80 -18.27 5.33
N LYS A 50 0.55 -18.30 4.86
CA LYS A 50 0.00 -19.35 3.99
C LYS A 50 -0.15 -18.92 2.53
N THR A 51 -0.06 -17.63 2.25
CA THR A 51 -0.29 -17.04 0.93
C THR A 51 0.81 -16.02 0.64
N GLN A 52 1.01 -15.66 -0.62
CA GLN A 52 1.96 -14.59 -0.97
C GLN A 52 1.45 -13.19 -0.59
N GLY A 53 0.18 -13.08 -0.21
CA GLY A 53 -0.48 -11.84 0.18
C GLY A 53 -0.04 -11.24 1.51
N ARG A 54 -0.61 -10.06 1.80
CA ARG A 54 -0.41 -9.29 3.03
C ARG A 54 -1.74 -8.96 3.66
N SER A 55 -1.83 -8.96 4.98
CA SER A 55 -3.01 -8.43 5.66
C SER A 55 -2.79 -6.99 6.08
N MET A 56 -3.89 -6.27 6.30
CA MET A 56 -3.91 -4.87 6.70
C MET A 56 -5.10 -4.65 7.62
N THR A 57 -4.95 -3.85 8.66
CA THR A 57 -6.04 -3.53 9.59
C THR A 57 -6.28 -2.04 9.63
N VAL A 58 -7.52 -1.61 9.35
CA VAL A 58 -7.90 -0.19 9.32
C VAL A 58 -9.15 -0.01 10.17
N ALA A 59 -9.09 0.86 11.17
CA ALA A 59 -10.20 1.13 12.09
C ALA A 59 -10.84 -0.16 12.69
N GLY A 60 -10.01 -1.15 13.02
CA GLY A 60 -10.45 -2.44 13.58
C GLY A 60 -11.01 -3.44 12.56
N ARG A 61 -11.05 -3.12 11.27
CA ARG A 61 -11.45 -4.02 10.19
C ARG A 61 -10.24 -4.63 9.50
N HIS A 62 -10.33 -5.91 9.16
CA HIS A 62 -9.26 -6.65 8.50
C HIS A 62 -9.48 -6.71 7.00
N TYR A 63 -8.39 -6.55 6.26
CA TYR A 63 -8.35 -6.62 4.80
C TYR A 63 -7.13 -7.43 4.36
N GLU A 64 -7.19 -7.96 3.14
CA GLU A 64 -6.12 -8.77 2.55
C GLU A 64 -5.75 -8.24 1.17
N TRP A 65 -4.47 -7.90 1.01
CA TRP A 65 -3.82 -7.70 -0.28
C TRP A 65 -3.42 -9.06 -0.84
N CYS A 66 -4.01 -9.45 -1.94
CA CYS A 66 -3.78 -10.72 -2.62
C CYS A 66 -3.07 -10.47 -3.96
N ASP A 67 -2.00 -11.21 -4.23
CA ASP A 67 -1.34 -11.18 -5.52
C ASP A 67 -2.23 -11.93 -6.54
N LEU A 68 -2.72 -11.22 -7.55
CA LEU A 68 -3.51 -11.80 -8.65
C LEU A 68 -2.59 -12.25 -9.80
N SER A 69 -1.47 -11.56 -9.97
CA SER A 69 -0.38 -11.86 -10.91
C SER A 69 0.90 -11.18 -10.44
N ASP A 70 2.03 -11.43 -11.12
CA ASP A 70 3.32 -10.81 -10.80
C ASP A 70 3.27 -9.26 -10.82
N GLU A 71 2.41 -8.69 -11.66
CA GLU A 71 2.25 -7.25 -11.84
C GLU A 71 0.99 -6.67 -11.17
N THR A 72 0.19 -7.47 -10.45
CA THR A 72 -1.09 -6.99 -9.91
C THR A 72 -1.39 -7.55 -8.53
N VAL A 73 -1.67 -6.64 -7.60
CA VAL A 73 -2.10 -6.93 -6.22
C VAL A 73 -3.45 -6.27 -5.97
N ALA A 74 -4.39 -6.99 -5.38
CA ALA A 74 -5.74 -6.49 -5.13
C ALA A 74 -6.13 -6.62 -3.66
N LEU A 75 -6.91 -5.65 -3.17
CA LEU A 75 -7.39 -5.59 -1.80
C LEU A 75 -8.82 -6.14 -1.70
N PHE A 76 -9.04 -7.03 -0.75
CA PHE A 76 -10.33 -7.65 -0.46
C PHE A 76 -10.61 -7.68 1.03
N HIS A 77 -11.87 -7.98 1.38
CA HIS A 77 -12.17 -8.56 2.69
C HIS A 77 -11.66 -10.02 2.74
N PRO A 78 -11.28 -10.53 3.93
CA PRO A 78 -10.80 -11.89 4.08
C PRO A 78 -11.78 -12.92 3.49
N GLY A 79 -11.29 -13.79 2.62
CA GLY A 79 -12.09 -14.83 1.96
C GLY A 79 -12.92 -14.38 0.74
N GLU A 80 -12.95 -13.09 0.40
CA GLU A 80 -13.68 -12.57 -0.77
C GLU A 80 -12.84 -12.58 -2.07
N TYR A 81 -11.58 -13.03 -2.04
CA TYR A 81 -10.63 -12.96 -3.17
C TYR A 81 -11.03 -13.76 -4.43
N GLN A 82 -12.02 -14.65 -4.33
CA GLN A 82 -12.50 -15.45 -5.47
C GLN A 82 -13.49 -14.70 -6.36
N ASP A 83 -14.05 -13.58 -5.88
CA ASP A 83 -15.03 -12.78 -6.60
C ASP A 83 -14.44 -11.38 -6.93
N PRO A 84 -14.03 -11.13 -8.18
CA PRO A 84 -13.47 -9.84 -8.58
C PRO A 84 -14.41 -8.65 -8.34
N SER A 85 -15.73 -8.87 -8.29
CA SER A 85 -16.69 -7.80 -8.01
C SER A 85 -16.62 -7.28 -6.57
N ARG A 86 -15.94 -8.02 -5.68
CA ARG A 86 -15.73 -7.66 -4.27
C ARG A 86 -14.47 -6.86 -4.02
N MET A 87 -13.69 -6.59 -5.06
CA MET A 87 -12.43 -5.85 -4.96
C MET A 87 -12.65 -4.44 -4.39
N LEU A 88 -11.77 -4.04 -3.47
CA LEU A 88 -11.80 -2.74 -2.79
C LEU A 88 -10.80 -1.77 -3.41
N ALA A 89 -9.62 -2.28 -3.78
CA ALA A 89 -8.55 -1.54 -4.42
C ALA A 89 -7.68 -2.50 -5.25
N GLN A 90 -6.92 -1.96 -6.19
CA GLN A 90 -5.96 -2.70 -7.00
C GLN A 90 -4.72 -1.86 -7.23
N ILE A 91 -3.56 -2.47 -7.11
CA ILE A 91 -2.27 -1.92 -7.50
C ILE A 91 -1.81 -2.73 -8.70
N SER A 92 -1.57 -2.06 -9.82
CA SER A 92 -0.98 -2.68 -11.01
C SER A 92 0.31 -1.98 -11.38
N ASP A 93 1.33 -2.75 -11.73
CA ASP A 93 2.58 -2.24 -12.30
C ASP A 93 2.47 -2.21 -13.83
N PHE A 94 2.55 -1.01 -14.41
CA PHE A 94 2.64 -0.79 -15.84
C PHE A 94 4.03 -0.25 -16.17
N ASN A 95 4.98 -1.14 -16.46
CA ASN A 95 6.36 -0.80 -16.84
C ASN A 95 7.08 0.12 -15.83
N GLY A 96 6.95 -0.17 -14.54
CA GLY A 96 7.53 0.62 -13.44
C GLY A 96 6.64 1.78 -12.97
N ILE A 97 5.47 1.96 -13.56
CA ILE A 97 4.46 2.91 -13.11
C ILE A 97 3.41 2.16 -12.31
N LEU A 98 3.32 2.47 -11.03
CA LEU A 98 2.28 1.90 -10.18
C LEU A 98 0.99 2.69 -10.34
N VAL A 99 -0.06 1.97 -10.70
CA VAL A 99 -1.41 2.49 -10.82
C VAL A 99 -2.23 1.93 -9.67
N LEU A 100 -2.69 2.81 -8.78
CA LEU A 100 -3.67 2.47 -7.76
C LEU A 100 -5.07 2.76 -8.29
N THR A 101 -5.87 1.72 -8.49
CA THR A 101 -7.29 1.79 -8.80
C THR A 101 -8.10 1.59 -7.52
N MET A 102 -8.92 2.58 -7.16
CA MET A 102 -9.84 2.48 -6.03
C MET A 102 -11.25 2.18 -6.52
N TYR A 103 -11.87 1.14 -5.96
CA TYR A 103 -13.26 0.81 -6.27
C TYR A 103 -14.21 1.56 -5.32
N PRO A 104 -15.46 1.84 -5.74
CA PRO A 104 -16.40 2.63 -4.94
C PRO A 104 -16.61 2.10 -3.51
N ARG A 105 -16.66 0.77 -3.33
CA ARG A 105 -16.79 0.14 -2.02
C ARG A 105 -15.58 0.45 -1.12
N GLY A 106 -14.36 0.31 -1.63
CA GLY A 106 -13.15 0.63 -0.87
C GLY A 106 -13.05 2.11 -0.52
N PHE A 107 -13.48 3.00 -1.43
CA PHE A 107 -13.55 4.43 -1.16
C PHE A 107 -14.56 4.77 -0.05
N GLN A 108 -15.75 4.19 -0.09
CA GLN A 108 -16.79 4.37 0.94
C GLN A 108 -16.34 3.83 2.32
N GLU A 109 -15.49 2.81 2.35
CA GLU A 109 -14.90 2.27 3.57
C GLU A 109 -13.72 3.11 4.10
N GLY A 110 -13.39 4.24 3.45
CA GLY A 110 -12.33 5.15 3.90
C GLY A 110 -10.92 4.57 3.73
N LEU A 111 -10.71 3.71 2.73
CA LEU A 111 -9.44 3.01 2.52
C LEU A 111 -8.45 3.79 1.65
N LEU A 112 -8.80 4.97 1.14
CA LEU A 112 -7.98 5.69 0.17
C LEU A 112 -6.57 5.96 0.68
N GLU A 113 -6.43 6.58 1.84
CA GLU A 113 -5.13 6.94 2.43
C GLU A 113 -4.30 5.68 2.72
N THR A 114 -4.94 4.66 3.28
CA THR A 114 -4.26 3.40 3.60
C THR A 114 -3.84 2.65 2.34
N ALA A 115 -4.65 2.65 1.29
CA ALA A 115 -4.34 2.04 0.01
C ALA A 115 -3.22 2.79 -0.73
N LEU A 116 -3.16 4.12 -0.62
CA LEU A 116 -2.05 4.92 -1.15
C LEU A 116 -0.73 4.63 -0.45
N ILE A 117 -0.76 4.51 0.88
CA ILE A 117 0.40 4.07 1.65
C ILE A 117 0.80 2.66 1.24
N ALA A 118 -0.14 1.73 1.12
CA ALA A 118 0.13 0.36 0.69
C ALA A 118 0.78 0.31 -0.70
N ALA A 119 0.24 1.05 -1.66
CA ALA A 119 0.80 1.17 -3.01
C ALA A 119 2.21 1.74 -2.98
N PHE A 120 2.45 2.77 -2.17
CA PHE A 120 3.77 3.35 -1.99
C PHE A 120 4.76 2.35 -1.37
N LEU A 121 4.34 1.59 -0.35
CA LEU A 121 5.17 0.56 0.25
C LEU A 121 5.49 -0.52 -0.78
N VAL A 122 4.50 -1.10 -1.45
CA VAL A 122 4.70 -2.09 -2.52
C VAL A 122 5.69 -1.59 -3.57
N GLY A 123 5.54 -0.34 -3.99
CA GLY A 123 6.37 0.27 -5.01
C GLY A 123 7.79 0.62 -4.64
N CYS A 124 8.07 0.79 -3.36
CA CYS A 124 9.41 1.17 -2.94
C CYS A 124 10.45 0.05 -3.17
N GLY A 125 10.04 -1.18 -3.49
CA GLY A 125 10.93 -2.31 -3.79
C GLY A 125 11.89 -2.71 -2.67
N LYS A 126 11.91 -1.98 -1.55
CA LYS A 126 12.70 -2.27 -0.37
C LYS A 126 12.07 -3.46 0.34
N GLN A 127 12.88 -4.49 0.62
CA GLN A 127 12.43 -5.74 1.24
C GLN A 127 11.62 -5.47 2.52
N PHE A 128 10.31 -5.72 2.46
CA PHE A 128 9.45 -5.73 3.64
C PHE A 128 9.56 -7.10 4.32
N GLY A 129 10.67 -7.30 5.05
CA GLY A 129 10.96 -8.49 5.84
C GLY A 129 12.33 -9.13 5.54
N ASP A 130 12.81 -9.96 6.46
CA ASP A 130 14.01 -10.81 6.31
C ASP A 130 13.87 -11.70 5.08
N MET A 131 14.40 -11.30 3.92
CA MET A 131 15.02 -12.17 2.91
C MET A 131 15.58 -11.31 1.78
N GLY A 132 16.88 -11.48 1.55
CA GLY A 132 17.65 -10.84 0.48
C GLY A 132 17.14 -11.18 -0.91
N SER A 133 16.31 -10.32 -1.49
CA SER A 133 16.16 -10.19 -2.94
C SER A 133 16.00 -8.72 -3.30
N SER A 134 16.93 -8.22 -4.12
CA SER A 134 17.07 -6.82 -4.50
C SER A 134 16.38 -6.56 -5.83
N SER A 135 15.26 -5.82 -5.80
CA SER A 135 14.64 -5.25 -7.00
C SER A 135 14.70 -3.73 -6.90
N ASN A 136 15.49 -3.09 -7.78
CA ASN A 136 15.55 -1.63 -7.88
C ASN A 136 14.35 -1.15 -8.71
N PHE A 137 13.45 -0.36 -8.12
CA PHE A 137 12.36 0.30 -8.85
C PHE A 137 12.44 1.82 -8.68
N GLY A 138 12.42 2.54 -9.80
CA GLY A 138 12.22 3.98 -9.85
C GLY A 138 10.72 4.27 -9.90
N MET A 139 10.22 5.08 -8.95
CA MET A 139 8.78 5.29 -8.77
C MET A 139 8.31 6.61 -9.41
N LEU A 140 7.27 6.53 -10.23
CA LEU A 140 6.43 7.65 -10.65
C LEU A 140 4.97 7.25 -10.35
N MET A 141 4.31 7.93 -9.40
CA MET A 141 2.93 7.62 -8.97
C MET A 141 1.94 8.51 -9.72
N GLY A 142 1.02 7.90 -10.47
CA GLY A 142 -0.14 8.56 -11.08
C GLY A 142 -1.43 8.10 -10.42
N ILE A 143 -2.32 9.04 -10.06
CA ILE A 143 -3.66 8.72 -9.54
C ILE A 143 -4.66 8.86 -10.69
N ALA A 144 -5.30 7.77 -11.08
CA ALA A 144 -6.43 7.78 -12.01
C ALA A 144 -7.70 7.35 -11.25
N ALA A 145 -8.71 8.21 -11.25
CA ALA A 145 -10.05 7.85 -10.79
C ALA A 145 -10.84 7.33 -11.99
N ALA A 146 -11.28 6.07 -11.94
CA ALA A 146 -12.18 5.52 -12.95
C ALA A 146 -13.57 6.16 -12.77
N GLY A 147 -13.96 7.03 -13.71
CA GLY A 147 -15.34 7.49 -13.88
C GLY A 147 -16.10 6.51 -14.77
N ASN A 148 -17.36 6.22 -14.40
CA ASN A 148 -18.30 5.40 -15.17
C ASN A 148 -18.43 5.81 -16.63
#